data_AF-A0A0C2XV38-F1
#
_entry.id   AF-A0A0C2XV38-F1
#
_cell.length_a   1.000
_cell.length_b   1.000
_cell.length_c   1.000
_cell.angle_alpha   90.00
_cell.angle_beta   90.00
_cell.angle_gamma   90.00
#
_symmetry.space_group_name_H-M   'P 1'
#
loop_
_entity.id
_entity.type
_entity.pdbx_description
1 polymer ?
#
loop_
_entity_poly.entity_id
_entity_poly.type
_entity_poly.pdbx_seq_one_letter_code
_entity_poly.pdbx_strand_id
1 'polypeptide(L)'
;MFKFNFGKILDYPLELEEDDQDATLTDDASDEIIIVSPRTEQNQPQDVQKRPQDACEEVSLDDLMKTLSPVISYTPLVIKSRKRSGDDKEHSITLPRRDLYDARFQIISEGALSSDSESEEEEDLMEVEETRPPLDRHNPPTHLDYIDAPSDLIPDIYEGGLKTWECSIDVVEYLSQLEDTLQGKTMLEVGCGTAIPSAYLLQTLFSSTETPSAETQTILHMQDYNKSVLELVTLPNLILAWYSSLAAHPYRTNLALPTADPSSPGELSITPELIHAFHESLNTYHIHLRFWAGAWSTFEPRPKGTPAFDIIITSETIYRSVNVSSLLTVLRSASVVNSESTQQGFFAGLMNKSQTATHSLVLVAAKVLYFGVGGSVDEFKGMAERAGATVHTVLDIEMGVGRRILKLEFTS
;
A
#
# COMPACT_ATOMS: atom_id res chain seq x y z
N MET A 1 -8.61 34.21 -31.65
CA MET A 1 -9.75 34.19 -30.70
C MET A 1 -10.52 32.90 -30.94
N PHE A 2 -10.14 31.83 -30.24
CA PHE A 2 -10.85 30.55 -30.29
C PHE A 2 -11.47 30.33 -28.90
N LYS A 3 -12.80 30.30 -28.84
CA LYS A 3 -13.56 29.93 -27.64
C LYS A 3 -13.75 28.43 -27.67
N PHE A 4 -13.19 27.72 -26.68
CA PHE A 4 -13.60 26.34 -26.40
C PHE A 4 -14.74 26.38 -25.38
N ASN A 5 -15.83 25.70 -25.73
CA ASN A 5 -17.06 25.60 -24.96
C ASN A 5 -17.00 24.28 -24.18
N PHE A 6 -16.67 24.33 -22.90
CA PHE A 6 -16.73 23.16 -22.01
C PHE A 6 -18.14 23.02 -21.46
N GLY A 7 -19.03 22.47 -22.29
CA GLY A 7 -20.37 22.05 -21.87
C GLY A 7 -20.50 20.56 -22.06
N LYS A 8 -20.50 19.82 -20.93
CA LYS A 8 -20.77 18.38 -20.78
C LYS A 8 -19.61 17.43 -21.08
N ILE A 9 -18.68 17.31 -20.12
CA ILE A 9 -17.97 16.04 -19.85
C ILE A 9 -17.95 15.92 -18.32
N LEU A 10 -19.02 15.36 -17.77
CA LEU A 10 -19.09 14.82 -16.41
C LEU A 10 -19.63 13.40 -16.57
N ASP A 11 -19.12 12.49 -15.75
CA ASP A 11 -19.21 11.02 -15.80
C ASP A 11 -18.05 10.35 -16.56
N TYR A 12 -16.85 10.40 -15.97
CA TYR A 12 -15.88 9.31 -16.13
C TYR A 12 -16.05 8.34 -14.94
N PRO A 13 -16.21 7.03 -15.18
CA PRO A 13 -16.29 6.05 -14.12
C PRO A 13 -14.92 5.88 -13.44
N LEU A 14 -14.95 5.66 -12.12
CA LEU A 14 -13.79 5.24 -11.31
C LEU A 14 -13.14 3.99 -11.95
N GLU A 15 -11.85 4.04 -12.25
CA GLU A 15 -11.06 2.86 -12.61
C GLU A 15 -10.85 1.99 -11.35
N LEU A 16 -11.86 1.19 -11.01
CA LEU A 16 -11.76 0.02 -10.14
C LEU A 16 -11.84 -1.21 -11.05
N GLU A 17 -10.88 -2.13 -10.99
CA GLU A 17 -10.98 -3.40 -11.74
C GLU A 17 -11.93 -4.35 -10.98
N GLU A 18 -13.07 -4.67 -11.61
CA GLU A 18 -13.81 -5.91 -11.36
C GLU A 18 -13.18 -7.01 -12.24
N ASP A 19 -12.80 -8.14 -11.63
CA ASP A 19 -12.32 -9.33 -12.37
C ASP A 19 -13.49 -9.98 -13.13
N ASP A 20 -13.85 -9.45 -14.29
CA ASP A 20 -14.82 -10.09 -15.20
C ASP A 20 -14.13 -11.21 -15.99
N GLN A 21 -14.24 -12.44 -15.50
CA GLN A 21 -14.13 -13.65 -16.32
C GLN A 21 -15.49 -14.34 -16.42
N ASP A 22 -16.40 -13.73 -17.18
CA ASP A 22 -17.67 -14.37 -17.54
C ASP A 22 -17.45 -15.22 -18.81
N ALA A 23 -17.05 -16.47 -18.61
CA ALA A 23 -16.95 -17.46 -19.68
C ALA A 23 -18.36 -17.90 -20.10
N THR A 24 -18.94 -17.19 -21.07
CA THR A 24 -20.17 -17.63 -21.74
C THR A 24 -19.86 -18.82 -22.65
N LEU A 25 -20.29 -20.01 -22.21
CA LEU A 25 -20.33 -21.22 -23.02
C LEU A 25 -21.33 -21.01 -24.17
N THR A 26 -20.83 -20.93 -25.39
CA THR A 26 -21.63 -21.17 -26.60
C THR A 26 -21.09 -22.39 -27.31
N ASP A 27 -21.99 -23.35 -27.49
CA ASP A 27 -21.81 -24.66 -28.11
C ASP A 27 -22.19 -24.50 -29.58
N ASP A 28 -21.23 -24.58 -30.52
CA ASP A 28 -21.44 -25.29 -31.79
C ASP A 28 -20.18 -25.45 -32.68
N ALA A 29 -20.14 -26.62 -33.32
CA ALA A 29 -19.48 -26.98 -34.58
C ALA A 29 -17.95 -27.07 -34.72
N SER A 30 -17.47 -28.30 -34.48
CA SER A 30 -16.58 -29.13 -35.34
C SER A 30 -15.47 -28.48 -36.19
N ASP A 31 -14.22 -28.82 -35.89
CA ASP A 31 -13.24 -29.30 -36.90
C ASP A 31 -12.06 -30.03 -36.23
N GLU A 32 -11.32 -30.77 -37.04
CA GLU A 32 -10.67 -32.06 -36.80
C GLU A 32 -9.59 -32.16 -35.69
N ILE A 33 -9.64 -33.27 -34.94
CA ILE A 33 -8.65 -33.69 -33.94
C ILE A 33 -7.45 -34.34 -34.65
N ILE A 34 -6.29 -33.68 -34.63
CA ILE A 34 -4.99 -34.33 -34.89
C ILE A 34 -4.39 -34.74 -33.53
N ILE A 35 -4.46 -36.04 -33.23
CA ILE A 35 -3.82 -36.64 -32.06
C ILE A 35 -2.30 -36.71 -32.33
N VAL A 36 -1.53 -35.81 -31.73
CA VAL A 36 -0.06 -35.97 -31.61
C VAL A 36 0.24 -36.57 -30.24
N SER A 37 0.73 -37.81 -30.22
CA SER A 37 1.13 -38.50 -29.00
C SER A 37 2.31 -37.80 -28.30
N PRO A 38 2.36 -37.76 -26.96
CA PRO A 38 3.42 -37.05 -26.23
C PRO A 38 4.73 -37.84 -26.29
N ARG A 39 5.81 -37.19 -26.74
CA ARG A 39 7.18 -37.67 -26.50
C ARG A 39 7.51 -37.51 -25.03
N THR A 40 7.89 -38.62 -24.40
CA THR A 40 8.33 -38.68 -23.01
C THR A 40 9.75 -38.12 -22.92
N GLU A 41 9.89 -36.83 -22.59
CA GLU A 41 11.17 -36.30 -22.09
C GLU A 41 11.21 -36.47 -20.57
N GLN A 42 12.10 -37.35 -20.12
CA GLN A 42 12.44 -37.53 -18.73
C GLN A 42 13.20 -36.29 -18.23
N ASN A 43 12.47 -35.31 -17.68
CA ASN A 43 13.10 -34.23 -16.92
C ASN A 43 13.51 -34.75 -15.54
N GLN A 44 14.82 -34.90 -15.35
CA GLN A 44 15.43 -34.94 -14.01
C GLN A 44 15.11 -33.63 -13.28
N PRO A 45 14.98 -33.65 -11.93
CA PRO A 45 14.71 -32.44 -11.16
C PRO A 45 15.89 -31.49 -11.31
N GLN A 46 15.70 -30.41 -12.06
CA GLN A 46 16.65 -29.31 -12.10
C GLN A 46 16.63 -28.61 -10.74
N ASP A 47 17.81 -28.49 -10.16
CA ASP A 47 18.10 -27.79 -8.93
C ASP A 47 17.61 -26.33 -9.05
N VAL A 48 16.50 -26.00 -8.38
CA VAL A 48 15.99 -24.63 -8.31
C VAL A 48 16.94 -23.85 -7.41
N GLN A 49 17.97 -23.25 -8.01
CA GLN A 49 18.77 -22.24 -7.33
C GLN A 49 17.84 -21.12 -6.86
N LYS A 50 17.58 -21.09 -5.55
CA LYS A 50 16.83 -20.01 -4.89
C LYS A 50 17.50 -18.68 -5.25
N ARG A 51 16.73 -17.76 -5.85
CA ARG A 51 17.11 -16.34 -5.90
C ARG A 51 17.50 -15.88 -4.47
N PRO A 52 18.50 -15.01 -4.30
CA PRO A 52 18.74 -14.37 -3.01
C PRO A 52 17.41 -13.79 -2.54
N GLN A 53 16.95 -14.15 -1.35
CA GLN A 53 15.76 -13.52 -0.79
C GLN A 53 16.08 -12.04 -0.61
N ASP A 54 15.35 -11.15 -1.27
CA ASP A 54 15.56 -9.70 -1.16
C ASP A 54 15.44 -9.30 0.32
N ALA A 55 16.54 -8.82 0.88
CA ALA A 55 16.59 -8.39 2.27
C ALA A 55 15.65 -7.20 2.45
N CYS A 56 14.87 -7.21 3.53
CA CYS A 56 14.04 -6.06 3.88
C CYS A 56 14.90 -5.01 4.59
N GLU A 57 15.01 -3.83 3.99
CA GLU A 57 15.87 -2.75 4.46
C GLU A 57 15.07 -1.48 4.72
N GLU A 58 15.54 -0.70 5.70
CA GLU A 58 14.96 0.61 5.97
C GLU A 58 15.40 1.62 4.91
N VAL A 59 14.43 2.32 4.33
CA VAL A 59 14.66 3.42 3.39
C VAL A 59 14.44 4.73 4.11
N SER A 60 15.42 5.62 4.08
CA SER A 60 15.30 6.90 4.78
C SER A 60 14.29 7.83 4.09
N LEU A 61 13.55 8.62 4.88
CA LEU A 61 12.63 9.63 4.34
C LEU A 61 13.37 10.61 3.42
N ASP A 62 14.59 11.02 3.80
CA ASP A 62 15.41 11.95 3.00
C ASP A 62 15.82 11.36 1.65
N ASP A 63 16.04 10.05 1.55
CA ASP A 63 16.33 9.40 0.27
C ASP A 63 15.09 9.28 -0.60
N LEU A 64 13.92 8.95 -0.02
CA LEU A 64 12.65 8.94 -0.74
C LEU A 64 12.25 10.35 -1.23
N MET A 65 12.56 11.41 -0.47
CA MET A 65 12.28 12.79 -0.90
C MET A 65 13.04 13.17 -2.17
N LYS A 66 14.22 12.60 -2.41
CA LYS A 66 15.03 12.87 -3.61
C LYS A 66 14.45 12.23 -4.87
N THR A 67 13.54 11.27 -4.73
CA THR A 67 12.91 10.56 -5.87
C THR A 67 11.56 11.15 -6.25
N LEU A 68 11.13 12.26 -5.63
CA LEU A 68 9.84 12.87 -5.95
C LEU A 68 9.87 13.56 -7.32
N SER A 69 8.83 13.33 -8.12
CA SER A 69 8.58 14.11 -9.34
C SER A 69 8.39 15.59 -9.00
N PRO A 70 8.90 16.53 -9.83
CA PRO A 70 8.71 17.98 -9.62
C PRO A 70 7.23 18.40 -9.56
N VAL A 71 6.34 17.65 -10.20
CA VAL A 71 4.89 17.86 -10.18
C VAL A 71 4.20 16.52 -9.99
N ILE A 72 3.18 16.49 -9.13
CA ILE A 72 2.37 15.30 -8.84
C ILE A 72 0.90 15.63 -9.13
N SER A 73 0.32 14.90 -10.07
CA SER A 73 -1.12 14.92 -10.35
C SER A 73 -1.85 13.98 -9.39
N TYR A 74 -2.99 14.40 -8.86
CA TYR A 74 -3.77 13.63 -7.91
C TYR A 74 -5.28 13.75 -8.13
N THR A 75 -5.99 12.67 -7.81
CA THR A 75 -7.45 12.59 -7.81
C THR A 75 -7.98 12.29 -6.40
N PRO A 76 -9.06 12.97 -5.95
CA PRO A 76 -9.74 12.64 -4.71
C PRO A 76 -10.33 11.23 -4.70
N LEU A 77 -9.93 10.44 -3.71
CA LEU A 77 -10.57 9.19 -3.35
C LEU A 77 -11.64 9.46 -2.29
N VAL A 78 -12.91 9.37 -2.69
CA VAL A 78 -14.07 9.58 -1.79
C VAL A 78 -14.53 8.24 -1.22
N ILE A 79 -14.39 8.09 0.10
CA ILE A 79 -14.76 6.89 0.84
C ILE A 79 -16.05 7.19 1.59
N LYS A 80 -17.14 6.55 1.19
CA LYS A 80 -18.45 6.71 1.82
C LYS A 80 -18.55 5.76 3.00
N SER A 81 -18.73 6.30 4.20
CA SER A 81 -18.95 5.48 5.39
C SER A 81 -20.37 4.91 5.37
N ARG A 82 -20.52 3.60 5.56
CA ARG A 82 -21.84 2.98 5.78
C ARG A 82 -22.51 3.60 6.99
N LYS A 83 -23.82 3.87 6.86
CA LYS A 83 -24.63 4.43 7.95
C LYS A 83 -24.54 3.52 9.19
N ARG A 84 -24.08 4.08 10.31
CA ARG A 84 -24.24 3.48 11.63
C ARG A 84 -25.73 3.50 11.97
N SER A 85 -26.28 2.41 12.50
CA SER A 85 -27.70 2.39 12.90
C SER A 85 -27.99 3.52 13.90
N GLY A 86 -28.75 4.53 13.46
CA GLY A 86 -29.13 5.69 14.28
C GLY A 86 -28.52 7.04 13.88
N ASP A 87 -27.64 7.09 12.87
CA ASP A 87 -27.10 8.36 12.35
C ASP A 87 -27.70 8.71 10.98
N ASP A 88 -28.32 9.90 10.88
CA ASP A 88 -28.97 10.39 9.66
C ASP A 88 -27.99 11.07 8.70
N LYS A 89 -26.74 11.34 9.13
CA LYS A 89 -25.74 12.02 8.30
C LYS A 89 -24.81 11.02 7.61
N GLU A 90 -24.69 11.18 6.30
CA GLU A 90 -23.68 10.48 5.49
C GLU A 90 -22.31 11.11 5.79
N HIS A 91 -21.41 10.34 6.40
CA HIS A 91 -20.02 10.75 6.61
C HIS A 91 -19.17 10.24 5.46
N SER A 92 -18.52 11.16 4.74
CA SER A 92 -17.56 10.84 3.68
C SER A 92 -16.17 11.28 4.09
N ILE A 93 -15.19 10.41 3.84
CA ILE A 93 -13.76 10.70 3.97
C ILE A 93 -13.24 10.98 2.57
N THR A 94 -12.33 11.94 2.44
CA THR A 94 -11.75 12.28 1.14
C THR A 94 -10.24 12.37 1.27
N LEU A 95 -9.55 11.51 0.55
CA LEU A 95 -8.09 11.42 0.53
C LEU A 95 -7.60 11.75 -0.88
N PRO A 96 -6.75 12.76 -1.07
CA PRO A 96 -6.07 12.94 -2.34
C PRO A 96 -5.12 11.76 -2.56
N ARG A 97 -5.15 11.19 -3.77
CA ARG A 97 -4.31 10.07 -4.18
C ARG A 97 -3.65 10.41 -5.50
N ARG A 98 -2.33 10.22 -5.58
CA ARG A 98 -1.55 10.34 -6.80
C ARG A 98 -2.16 9.49 -7.90
N ASP A 99 -2.24 10.05 -9.10
CA ASP A 99 -2.77 9.34 -10.25
C ASP A 99 -1.79 8.27 -10.74
N LEU A 100 -2.31 7.10 -11.10
CA LEU A 100 -1.48 6.02 -11.62
C LEU A 100 -0.74 6.43 -12.90
N TYR A 101 -1.42 7.13 -13.81
CA TYR A 101 -0.82 7.65 -15.04
C TYR A 101 0.32 8.65 -14.77
N ASP A 102 0.24 9.43 -13.68
CA ASP A 102 1.31 10.35 -13.26
C ASP A 102 2.54 9.58 -12.77
N ALA A 103 2.36 8.54 -11.95
CA ALA A 103 3.45 7.66 -11.53
C ALA A 103 4.09 6.92 -12.74
N ARG A 104 3.27 6.48 -13.71
CA ARG A 104 3.75 5.88 -14.96
C ARG A 104 4.60 6.86 -15.78
N PHE A 105 4.14 8.11 -15.90
CA PHE A 105 4.87 9.15 -16.63
C PHE A 105 6.23 9.45 -15.99
N GLN A 106 6.32 9.45 -14.66
CA GLN A 106 7.60 9.59 -13.96
C GLN A 106 8.58 8.47 -14.36
N ILE A 107 8.15 7.21 -14.34
CA ILE A 107 9.02 6.08 -14.71
C ILE A 107 9.49 6.20 -16.16
N ILE A 108 8.58 6.52 -17.09
CA ILE A 108 8.92 6.68 -18.51
C ILE A 108 9.97 7.79 -18.69
N SER A 109 9.79 8.92 -18.01
CA SER A 109 10.72 10.04 -18.13
C SER A 109 12.09 9.73 -17.52
N GLU A 110 12.16 9.02 -16.39
CA GLU A 110 13.42 8.55 -15.81
C GLU A 110 14.12 7.46 -16.66
N GLY A 111 13.34 6.59 -17.30
CA GLY A 111 13.83 5.58 -18.25
C GLY A 111 14.41 6.18 -19.54
N ALA A 112 13.78 7.23 -20.06
CA ALA A 112 14.31 7.99 -21.21
C ALA A 112 15.61 8.72 -20.84
N LEU A 113 15.67 9.37 -19.68
CA LEU A 113 16.87 10.09 -19.24
C LEU A 113 18.06 9.17 -18.91
N SER A 114 17.81 7.90 -18.58
CA SER A 114 18.88 6.92 -18.33
C SER A 114 19.42 6.25 -19.60
N SER A 115 18.63 6.22 -20.67
CA SER A 115 19.06 5.73 -21.99
C SER A 115 19.87 6.76 -22.80
N ASP A 116 19.80 8.05 -22.45
CA ASP A 116 20.59 9.12 -23.08
C ASP A 116 22.11 9.10 -22.75
N SER A 117 22.63 8.09 -22.06
CA SER A 117 24.06 7.97 -21.75
C SER A 117 24.86 7.05 -22.67
N GLU A 118 24.23 6.26 -23.55
CA GLU A 118 24.95 5.55 -24.62
C GLU A 118 24.09 5.47 -25.90
N SER A 119 24.66 6.01 -27.00
CA SER A 119 24.22 6.01 -28.41
C SER A 119 23.25 7.11 -28.87
N GLU A 120 23.84 8.08 -29.59
CA GLU A 120 23.17 8.93 -30.58
C GLU A 120 22.63 8.03 -31.72
N GLU A 121 21.41 7.51 -31.60
CA GLU A 121 20.61 7.09 -32.76
C GLU A 121 19.17 7.60 -32.58
N GLU A 122 18.98 8.90 -32.81
CA GLU A 122 17.69 9.44 -33.22
C GLU A 122 17.37 8.89 -34.62
N GLU A 123 16.39 8.00 -34.75
CA GLU A 123 15.40 8.00 -35.86
C GLU A 123 14.30 6.94 -35.62
N ASP A 124 13.04 7.37 -35.85
CA ASP A 124 11.81 6.57 -36.02
C ASP A 124 11.12 5.91 -34.81
N LEU A 125 10.42 6.73 -34.02
CA LEU A 125 9.26 6.31 -33.22
C LEU A 125 7.95 6.61 -33.96
N MET A 126 7.61 5.83 -35.00
CA MET A 126 6.22 5.62 -35.43
C MET A 126 6.05 4.19 -35.96
N GLU A 127 5.08 3.48 -35.38
CA GLU A 127 4.48 2.19 -35.82
C GLU A 127 5.38 0.94 -35.85
N VAL A 128 5.37 0.15 -34.75
CA VAL A 128 5.32 -1.32 -34.83
C VAL A 128 4.52 -1.87 -33.63
N GLU A 129 3.24 -2.18 -33.85
CA GLU A 129 2.58 -3.28 -33.15
C GLU A 129 3.18 -4.62 -33.63
N GLU A 130 3.24 -5.59 -32.72
CA GLU A 130 3.60 -7.00 -32.88
C GLU A 130 5.02 -7.45 -32.44
N THR A 131 5.03 -8.19 -31.32
CA THR A 131 6.04 -9.15 -30.84
C THR A 131 7.33 -8.60 -30.22
N ARG A 132 7.25 -8.14 -28.96
CA ARG A 132 8.43 -8.11 -28.08
C ARG A 132 8.78 -9.54 -27.61
N PRO A 133 10.07 -9.90 -27.48
CA PRO A 133 10.48 -11.26 -27.13
C PRO A 133 10.01 -11.64 -25.71
N PRO A 134 9.86 -12.94 -25.40
CA PRO A 134 9.47 -13.39 -24.07
C PRO A 134 10.49 -12.94 -23.02
N LEU A 135 10.02 -12.60 -21.82
CA LEU A 135 10.84 -12.35 -20.63
C LEU A 135 11.89 -13.47 -20.46
N ASP A 136 13.16 -13.19 -20.75
CA ASP A 136 14.28 -14.12 -20.60
C ASP A 136 15.09 -13.79 -19.33
N ARG A 137 15.72 -14.82 -18.74
CA ARG A 137 16.51 -14.81 -17.50
C ARG A 137 17.73 -13.89 -17.53
N HIS A 138 18.06 -13.28 -18.68
CA HIS A 138 19.27 -12.49 -18.89
C HIS A 138 19.01 -10.98 -18.99
N ASN A 139 17.75 -10.54 -19.00
CA ASN A 139 17.40 -9.11 -18.95
C ASN A 139 16.36 -8.91 -17.84
N PRO A 140 16.71 -8.29 -16.69
CA PRO A 140 15.74 -8.04 -15.64
C PRO A 140 14.64 -7.13 -16.19
N PRO A 141 13.35 -7.43 -15.95
CA PRO A 141 12.26 -6.60 -16.43
C PRO A 141 12.39 -5.17 -15.91
N THR A 142 12.12 -4.21 -16.79
CA THR A 142 12.15 -2.78 -16.47
C THR A 142 10.88 -2.39 -15.71
N HIS A 143 10.90 -1.23 -15.04
CA HIS A 143 9.70 -0.71 -14.37
C HIS A 143 8.50 -0.53 -15.32
N LEU A 144 8.73 -0.32 -16.62
CA LEU A 144 7.68 -0.27 -17.64
C LEU A 144 7.01 -1.63 -17.86
N ASP A 145 7.80 -2.72 -17.86
CA ASP A 145 7.27 -4.07 -18.10
C ASP A 145 6.29 -4.52 -17.00
N TYR A 146 6.43 -3.98 -15.77
CA TYR A 146 5.52 -4.24 -14.65
C TYR A 146 4.18 -3.50 -14.79
N ILE A 147 4.20 -2.34 -15.43
CA ILE A 147 3.04 -1.44 -15.56
C ILE A 147 2.09 -1.89 -16.66
N ASP A 148 2.65 -2.39 -17.77
CA ASP A 148 1.91 -2.85 -18.94
C ASP A 148 1.45 -4.31 -18.79
N ALA A 149 1.80 -4.97 -17.68
CA ALA A 149 1.38 -6.33 -17.40
C ALA A 149 -0.16 -6.39 -17.24
N PRO A 150 -0.82 -7.43 -17.81
CA PRO A 150 -2.26 -7.62 -17.66
C PRO A 150 -2.67 -7.99 -16.22
N SER A 151 -1.70 -8.34 -15.36
CA SER A 151 -1.89 -8.57 -13.94
C SER A 151 -1.00 -7.61 -13.16
N ASP A 152 -1.55 -7.01 -12.09
CA ASP A 152 -0.78 -6.18 -11.14
C ASP A 152 0.29 -6.99 -10.39
N LEU A 153 0.32 -8.32 -10.53
CA LEU A 153 1.23 -9.22 -9.83
C LEU A 153 2.08 -10.05 -10.79
N ILE A 154 3.41 -9.91 -10.68
CA ILE A 154 4.39 -10.83 -11.25
C ILE A 154 5.14 -11.52 -10.10
N PRO A 155 4.87 -12.81 -9.82
CA PRO A 155 5.42 -13.50 -8.65
C PRO A 155 6.95 -13.40 -8.54
N ASP A 156 7.44 -13.07 -7.34
CA ASP A 156 8.88 -12.95 -6.99
C ASP A 156 9.65 -11.89 -7.81
N ILE A 157 8.97 -11.02 -8.54
CA ILE A 157 9.57 -9.99 -9.38
C ILE A 157 8.91 -8.63 -9.09
N TYR A 158 7.58 -8.59 -9.08
CA TYR A 158 6.80 -7.40 -8.82
C TYR A 158 5.49 -7.80 -8.13
N GLU A 159 5.37 -7.56 -6.84
CA GLU A 159 4.17 -7.89 -6.07
C GLU A 159 3.09 -6.78 -6.11
N GLY A 160 3.07 -5.98 -7.19
CA GLY A 160 2.08 -4.91 -7.37
C GLY A 160 2.35 -3.66 -6.54
N GLY A 161 1.27 -2.95 -6.19
CA GLY A 161 1.28 -1.88 -5.19
C GLY A 161 1.20 -0.46 -5.76
N LEU A 162 1.33 -0.28 -7.08
CA LEU A 162 1.08 1.02 -7.74
C LEU A 162 -0.43 1.31 -7.87
N LYS A 163 -1.25 0.26 -7.99
CA LYS A 163 -2.72 0.36 -7.97
C LYS A 163 -3.25 0.44 -6.53
N THR A 164 -4.42 1.07 -6.36
CA THR A 164 -5.16 1.04 -5.10
C THR A 164 -6.15 -0.10 -5.13
N TRP A 165 -6.07 -0.98 -4.14
CA TRP A 165 -6.93 -2.16 -4.03
C TRP A 165 -8.12 -1.88 -3.11
N GLU A 166 -9.29 -2.44 -3.39
CA GLU A 166 -10.55 -2.10 -2.72
C GLU A 166 -10.52 -2.34 -1.21
N CYS A 167 -9.85 -3.39 -0.73
CA CYS A 167 -9.78 -3.66 0.71
C CYS A 167 -9.08 -2.54 1.49
N SER A 168 -8.23 -1.73 0.86
CA SER A 168 -7.58 -0.59 1.52
C SER A 168 -8.60 0.51 1.85
N ILE A 169 -9.62 0.65 1.01
CA ILE A 169 -10.76 1.55 1.20
C ILE A 169 -11.66 1.02 2.33
N ASP A 170 -11.94 -0.29 2.32
CA ASP A 170 -12.72 -0.94 3.37
C ASP A 170 -12.06 -0.77 4.75
N VAL A 171 -10.72 -0.83 4.81
CA VAL A 171 -9.96 -0.57 6.06
C VAL A 171 -10.16 0.86 6.54
N VAL A 172 -10.07 1.87 5.67
CA VAL A 172 -10.32 3.26 6.06
C VAL A 172 -11.75 3.45 6.54
N GLU A 173 -12.73 2.87 5.86
CA GLU A 173 -14.12 2.86 6.30
C GLU A 173 -14.23 2.30 7.74
N TYR A 174 -13.62 1.14 8.00
CA TYR A 174 -13.64 0.52 9.33
C TYR A 174 -12.92 1.36 10.39
N LEU A 175 -11.71 1.83 10.11
CA LEU A 175 -10.92 2.66 11.03
C LEU A 175 -11.66 3.96 11.40
N SER A 176 -12.38 4.56 10.46
CA SER A 176 -13.13 5.79 10.69
C SER A 176 -14.29 5.65 11.68
N GLN A 177 -14.72 4.42 11.93
CA GLN A 177 -15.77 4.11 12.90
C GLN A 177 -15.20 3.82 14.29
N LEU A 178 -13.87 3.72 14.42
CA LEU A 178 -13.19 3.51 15.69
C LEU A 178 -12.94 4.85 16.37
N GLU A 179 -13.44 4.99 17.58
CA GLU A 179 -13.11 6.12 18.46
C GLU A 179 -11.82 5.78 19.20
N ASP A 180 -10.66 6.07 18.60
CA ASP A 180 -9.34 5.83 19.19
C ASP A 180 -8.39 7.03 19.03
N THR A 181 -7.64 7.35 20.07
CA THR A 181 -6.68 8.45 20.07
C THR A 181 -5.40 8.01 19.37
N LEU A 182 -5.15 8.50 18.16
CA LEU A 182 -3.96 8.11 17.38
C LEU A 182 -2.64 8.68 17.92
N GLN A 183 -2.69 9.81 18.63
CA GLN A 183 -1.47 10.48 19.09
C GLN A 183 -0.71 9.61 20.10
N GLY A 184 0.60 9.46 19.90
CA GLY A 184 1.48 8.66 20.75
C GLY A 184 1.50 7.17 20.40
N LYS A 185 0.77 6.74 19.36
CA LYS A 185 0.74 5.34 18.92
C LYS A 185 1.87 5.01 17.96
N THR A 186 2.28 3.74 17.98
CA THR A 186 3.14 3.14 16.94
C THR A 186 2.29 2.26 16.04
N MET A 187 2.31 2.52 14.74
CA MET A 187 1.43 1.90 13.75
C MET A 187 2.24 1.30 12.60
N LEU A 188 1.79 0.17 12.04
CA LEU A 188 2.45 -0.53 10.94
C LEU A 188 1.45 -0.89 9.84
N GLU A 189 1.76 -0.54 8.59
CA GLU A 189 1.09 -1.05 7.40
C GLU A 189 2.04 -1.99 6.62
N VAL A 190 1.67 -3.28 6.53
CA VAL A 190 2.43 -4.32 5.84
C VAL A 190 1.87 -4.53 4.44
N GLY A 191 2.73 -4.45 3.42
CA GLY A 191 2.30 -4.39 2.02
C GLY A 191 1.50 -3.12 1.73
N CYS A 192 2.09 -1.95 1.98
CA CYS A 192 1.36 -0.70 2.04
C CYS A 192 0.92 -0.17 0.67
N GLY A 193 1.61 -0.48 -0.44
CA GLY A 193 1.22 -0.02 -1.77
C GLY A 193 1.03 1.51 -1.82
N THR A 194 -0.12 1.94 -2.33
CA THR A 194 -0.57 3.34 -2.34
C THR A 194 -0.85 3.97 -0.96
N ALA A 195 -0.72 3.20 0.14
CA ALA A 195 -0.75 3.68 1.53
C ALA A 195 -2.04 4.40 1.95
N ILE A 196 -3.18 4.03 1.39
CA ILE A 196 -4.47 4.68 1.68
C ILE A 196 -4.84 4.62 3.18
N PRO A 197 -4.70 3.49 3.90
CA PRO A 197 -4.87 3.43 5.35
C PRO A 197 -3.91 4.35 6.11
N SER A 198 -2.61 4.32 5.80
CA SER A 198 -1.63 5.21 6.43
C SER A 198 -1.88 6.69 6.14
N ALA A 199 -2.29 7.04 4.91
CA ALA A 199 -2.66 8.39 4.50
C ALA A 199 -3.87 8.90 5.31
N TYR A 200 -4.87 8.05 5.54
CA TYR A 200 -6.00 8.37 6.42
C TYR A 200 -5.57 8.63 7.86
N LEU A 201 -4.74 7.75 8.43
CA LEU A 201 -4.23 7.90 9.80
C LEU A 201 -3.40 9.19 9.94
N LEU A 202 -2.55 9.48 8.95
CA LEU A 202 -1.73 10.69 8.91
C LEU A 202 -2.58 11.96 8.79
N GLN A 203 -3.56 11.98 7.89
CA GLN A 203 -4.49 13.12 7.75
C GLN A 203 -5.29 13.36 9.04
N THR A 204 -5.70 12.28 9.73
CA THR A 204 -6.40 12.35 11.01
C THR A 204 -5.50 12.96 12.10
N LEU A 205 -4.23 12.53 12.18
CA LEU A 205 -3.26 13.11 13.11
C LEU A 205 -3.06 14.62 12.87
N PHE A 206 -2.92 15.03 11.61
CA PHE A 206 -2.77 16.44 11.24
C PHE A 206 -4.05 17.28 11.37
N SER A 207 -5.20 16.64 11.58
CA SER A 207 -6.48 17.33 11.83
C SER A 207 -6.70 17.63 13.31
N SER A 208 -5.84 17.10 14.21
CA SER A 208 -5.87 17.46 15.62
C SER A 208 -5.57 18.94 15.82
N THR A 209 -6.42 19.63 16.58
CA THR A 209 -6.22 21.03 16.98
C THR A 209 -5.32 21.17 18.20
N GLU A 210 -5.04 20.07 18.89
CA GLU A 210 -4.17 20.06 20.06
C GLU A 210 -2.74 19.77 19.63
N THR A 211 -1.82 20.68 19.96
CA THR A 211 -0.39 20.44 19.81
C THR A 211 0.01 19.31 20.78
N PRO A 212 0.53 18.18 20.28
CA PRO A 212 0.91 17.07 21.14
C PRO A 212 2.01 17.46 22.13
N SER A 213 2.07 16.78 23.27
CA SER A 213 3.24 16.91 24.15
C SER A 213 4.49 16.39 23.42
N ALA A 214 5.62 17.06 23.62
CA ALA A 214 6.92 16.62 23.09
C ALA A 214 7.34 15.21 23.57
N GLU A 215 6.72 14.72 24.64
CA GLU A 215 6.93 13.37 25.16
C GLU A 215 6.10 12.29 24.45
N THR A 216 5.11 12.66 23.63
CA THR A 216 4.22 11.75 22.91
C THR A 216 4.60 11.69 21.43
N GLN A 217 5.46 10.74 21.09
CA GLN A 217 5.84 10.47 19.70
C GLN A 217 4.89 9.48 19.06
N THR A 218 4.42 9.81 17.87
CA THR A 218 3.64 8.93 17.01
C THR A 218 4.56 8.40 15.91
N ILE A 219 4.52 7.10 15.61
CA ILE A 219 5.38 6.50 14.59
C ILE A 219 4.51 5.69 13.63
N LEU A 220 4.61 5.98 12.32
CA LEU A 220 3.98 5.20 11.26
C LEU A 220 5.06 4.47 10.46
N HIS A 221 4.94 3.15 10.41
CA HIS A 221 5.79 2.28 9.61
C HIS A 221 5.03 1.86 8.37
N MET A 222 5.64 2.05 7.21
CA MET A 222 5.14 1.61 5.91
C MET A 222 6.12 0.56 5.37
N GLN A 223 5.64 -0.63 5.07
CA GLN A 223 6.46 -1.68 4.46
C GLN A 223 5.85 -2.10 3.13
N ASP A 224 6.66 -2.14 2.08
CA ASP A 224 6.30 -2.74 0.79
C ASP A 224 7.42 -3.67 0.30
N TYR A 225 7.09 -4.59 -0.61
CA TYR A 225 8.13 -5.41 -1.26
C TYR A 225 9.01 -4.54 -2.16
N ASN A 226 8.39 -3.63 -2.92
CA ASN A 226 9.05 -2.87 -3.96
C ASN A 226 9.48 -1.49 -3.43
N LYS A 227 10.79 -1.21 -3.43
CA LYS A 227 11.31 0.13 -3.08
C LYS A 227 10.68 1.23 -3.95
N SER A 228 10.49 0.97 -5.24
CA SER A 228 9.87 1.90 -6.18
C SER A 228 8.43 2.25 -5.81
N VAL A 229 7.67 1.36 -5.17
CA VAL A 229 6.30 1.66 -4.71
C VAL A 229 6.36 2.72 -3.61
N LEU A 230 7.34 2.63 -2.72
CA LEU A 230 7.56 3.63 -1.67
C LEU A 230 7.87 5.01 -2.26
N GLU A 231 8.72 5.04 -3.29
CA GLU A 231 9.18 6.23 -4.00
C GLU A 231 8.06 6.86 -4.85
N LEU A 232 7.32 6.03 -5.60
CA LEU A 232 6.39 6.49 -6.63
C LEU A 232 4.99 6.74 -6.12
N VAL A 233 4.50 6.04 -5.09
CA VAL A 233 3.10 6.19 -4.65
C VAL A 233 2.94 6.33 -3.14
N THR A 234 3.68 5.60 -2.32
CA THR A 234 3.52 5.65 -0.86
C THR A 234 3.86 7.05 -0.33
N LEU A 235 5.10 7.53 -0.50
CA LEU A 235 5.50 8.84 0.01
C LEU A 235 4.70 9.98 -0.63
N PRO A 236 4.50 10.03 -1.96
CA PRO A 236 3.61 11.00 -2.60
C PRO A 236 2.22 11.09 -1.95
N ASN A 237 1.56 9.95 -1.67
CA ASN A 237 0.24 9.95 -1.05
C ASN A 237 0.26 10.46 0.39
N LEU A 238 1.33 10.21 1.14
CA LEU A 238 1.48 10.78 2.49
C LEU A 238 1.69 12.30 2.47
N ILE A 239 2.43 12.82 1.47
CA ILE A 239 2.58 14.26 1.26
C ILE A 239 1.24 14.89 0.87
N LEU A 240 0.47 14.25 -0.02
CA LEU A 240 -0.87 14.70 -0.40
C LEU A 240 -1.84 14.68 0.79
N ALA A 241 -1.78 13.66 1.64
CA ALA A 241 -2.54 13.58 2.88
C ALA A 241 -2.23 14.74 3.84
N TRP A 242 -0.95 15.10 3.99
CA TRP A 242 -0.56 16.30 4.72
C TRP A 242 -1.05 17.59 4.04
N TYR A 243 -0.83 17.75 2.73
CA TYR A 243 -1.14 18.97 2.00
C TYR A 243 -2.64 19.33 2.07
N SER A 244 -3.50 18.31 2.06
CA SER A 244 -4.95 18.45 2.21
C SER A 244 -5.42 18.67 3.67
N SER A 245 -4.55 18.44 4.65
CA SER A 245 -4.89 18.58 6.07
C SER A 245 -4.88 20.04 6.57
N LEU A 246 -5.30 20.23 7.82
CA LEU A 246 -5.21 21.52 8.52
C LEU A 246 -3.76 21.93 8.80
N ALA A 247 -2.85 20.98 9.01
CA ALA A 247 -1.44 21.26 9.29
C ALA A 247 -0.73 22.00 8.14
N ALA A 248 -1.15 21.78 6.89
CA ALA A 248 -0.61 22.48 5.73
C ALA A 248 -1.24 23.86 5.47
N HIS A 249 -2.20 24.29 6.29
CA HIS A 249 -2.88 25.58 6.11
C HIS A 249 -1.95 26.80 6.14
N PRO A 250 -0.96 26.89 7.05
CA PRO A 250 0.01 27.99 7.04
C PRO A 250 0.83 28.05 5.75
N TYR A 251 1.28 26.90 5.23
CA TYR A 251 2.02 26.81 3.97
C TYR A 251 1.19 27.32 2.79
N ARG A 252 -0.04 26.80 2.64
CA ARG A 252 -0.95 27.20 1.55
C ARG A 252 -1.28 28.70 1.59
N THR A 253 -1.52 29.25 2.78
CA THR A 253 -1.88 30.65 2.97
C THR A 253 -0.71 31.60 2.68
N ASN A 254 0.50 31.26 3.14
CA ASN A 254 1.69 32.09 2.96
C ASN A 254 2.07 32.27 1.48
N LEU A 255 1.80 31.26 0.65
CA LEU A 255 2.04 31.30 -0.80
C LEU A 255 0.85 31.81 -1.61
N ALA A 256 -0.25 32.23 -0.95
CA ALA A 256 -1.51 32.59 -1.58
C ALA A 256 -2.03 31.52 -2.56
N LEU A 257 -1.76 30.24 -2.27
CA LEU A 257 -2.27 29.12 -3.05
C LEU A 257 -3.78 29.01 -2.79
N PRO A 258 -4.58 28.68 -3.81
CA PRO A 258 -6.00 28.43 -3.60
C PRO A 258 -6.17 27.34 -2.54
N THR A 259 -7.19 27.46 -1.70
CA THR A 259 -7.60 26.36 -0.83
C THR A 259 -7.86 25.17 -1.75
N ALA A 260 -7.04 24.12 -1.63
CA ALA A 260 -7.26 22.89 -2.38
C ALA A 260 -8.69 22.42 -2.10
N ASP A 261 -9.52 22.36 -3.13
CA ASP A 261 -10.82 21.72 -3.01
C ASP A 261 -10.54 20.23 -2.86
N PRO A 262 -10.82 19.63 -1.69
CA PRO A 262 -10.52 18.23 -1.44
C PRO A 262 -11.30 17.31 -2.38
N SER A 263 -12.35 17.80 -3.04
CA SER A 263 -13.23 17.04 -3.94
C SER A 263 -12.90 17.20 -5.43
N SER A 264 -11.91 18.01 -5.81
CA SER A 264 -11.46 18.16 -7.20
C SER A 264 -10.08 17.55 -7.46
N PRO A 265 -9.84 16.95 -8.64
CA PRO A 265 -8.49 16.65 -9.11
C PRO A 265 -7.59 17.89 -9.12
N GLY A 266 -6.29 17.68 -8.95
CA GLY A 266 -5.34 18.78 -8.91
C GLY A 266 -3.90 18.36 -9.19
N GLU A 267 -3.03 19.36 -9.22
CA GLU A 267 -1.59 19.19 -9.38
C GLU A 267 -0.89 19.84 -8.18
N LEU A 268 0.17 19.19 -7.70
CA LEU A 268 1.01 19.68 -6.62
C LEU A 268 2.45 19.81 -7.11
N SER A 269 2.98 21.04 -7.14
CA SER A 269 4.39 21.28 -7.40
C SER A 269 5.23 20.94 -6.16
N ILE A 270 6.20 20.05 -6.32
CA ILE A 270 7.13 19.63 -5.28
C ILE A 270 8.31 20.60 -5.27
N THR A 271 8.23 21.63 -4.42
CA THR A 271 9.31 22.61 -4.24
C THR A 271 10.11 22.34 -2.96
N PRO A 272 11.33 22.89 -2.83
CA PRO A 272 12.08 22.80 -1.58
C PRO A 272 11.31 23.36 -0.37
N GLU A 273 10.51 24.42 -0.56
CA GLU A 273 9.67 25.01 0.48
C GLU A 273 8.54 24.07 0.91
N LEU A 274 7.95 23.33 -0.03
CA LEU A 274 6.94 22.31 0.27
C LEU A 274 7.52 21.19 1.13
N ILE A 275 8.67 20.66 0.72
CA ILE A 275 9.38 19.60 1.46
C ILE A 275 9.73 20.09 2.87
N HIS A 276 10.26 21.31 2.98
CA HIS A 276 10.58 21.90 4.28
C HIS A 276 9.34 22.02 5.19
N ALA A 277 8.21 22.52 4.66
CA ALA A 277 6.97 22.67 5.40
C ALA A 277 6.36 21.32 5.84
N PHE A 278 6.50 20.29 5.01
CA PHE A 278 6.10 18.92 5.38
C PHE A 278 6.95 18.39 6.54
N HIS A 279 8.28 18.53 6.48
CA HIS A 279 9.17 18.15 7.59
C HIS A 279 8.87 18.95 8.87
N GLU A 280 8.64 20.25 8.75
CA GLU A 280 8.27 21.09 9.90
C GLU A 280 6.98 20.58 10.55
N SER A 281 5.97 20.24 9.74
CA SER A 281 4.71 19.69 10.24
C SER A 281 4.89 18.35 10.94
N LEU A 282 5.69 17.43 10.39
CA LEU A 282 6.03 16.17 11.07
C LEU A 282 6.67 16.43 12.44
N ASN A 283 7.61 17.38 12.52
CA ASN A 283 8.26 17.75 13.78
C ASN A 283 7.30 18.39 14.79
N THR A 284 6.45 19.32 14.34
CA THR A 284 5.46 20.01 15.18
C THR A 284 4.44 19.05 15.78
N TYR A 285 4.01 18.04 15.01
CA TYR A 285 3.05 17.03 15.46
C TYR A 285 3.72 15.80 16.11
N HIS A 286 5.05 15.80 16.23
CA HIS A 286 5.84 14.69 16.76
C HIS A 286 5.54 13.35 16.07
N ILE A 287 5.42 13.38 14.74
CA ILE A 287 5.15 12.23 13.87
C ILE A 287 6.44 11.79 13.18
N HIS A 288 6.77 10.51 13.30
CA HIS A 288 7.89 9.88 12.60
C HIS A 288 7.37 8.91 11.55
N LEU A 289 7.90 9.00 10.34
CA LEU A 289 7.59 8.11 9.23
C LEU A 289 8.79 7.19 9.00
N ARG A 290 8.58 5.88 8.95
CA ARG A 290 9.62 4.88 8.68
C ARG A 290 9.21 3.97 7.53
N PHE A 291 10.12 3.71 6.61
CA PHE A 291 9.83 3.01 5.36
C PHE A 291 10.71 1.78 5.22
N TRP A 292 10.13 0.67 4.77
CA TRP A 292 10.82 -0.62 4.69
C TRP A 292 10.54 -1.25 3.33
N ALA A 293 11.60 -1.59 2.59
CA ALA A 293 11.50 -2.22 1.27
C ALA A 293 12.10 -3.62 1.31
N GLY A 294 11.34 -4.63 0.88
CA GLY A 294 11.82 -6.00 0.67
C GLY A 294 10.92 -7.09 1.26
N ALA A 295 11.43 -8.32 1.29
CA ALA A 295 10.60 -9.49 1.58
C ALA A 295 10.19 -9.60 3.07
N TRP A 296 8.94 -10.01 3.32
CA TRP A 296 8.44 -10.27 4.69
C TRP A 296 9.25 -11.31 5.46
N SER A 297 9.88 -12.26 4.77
CA SER A 297 10.67 -13.32 5.42
C SER A 297 11.90 -12.80 6.16
N THR A 298 12.40 -11.63 5.80
CA THR A 298 13.56 -10.98 6.43
C THR A 298 13.18 -9.68 7.16
N PHE A 299 11.89 -9.31 7.13
CA PHE A 299 11.41 -8.09 7.77
C PHE A 299 11.25 -8.27 9.29
N GLU A 300 12.08 -7.55 10.04
CA GLU A 300 11.94 -7.42 11.49
C GLU A 300 11.41 -6.00 11.83
N PRO A 301 10.08 -5.82 11.99
CA PRO A 301 9.48 -4.49 12.11
C PRO A 301 9.92 -3.71 13.36
N ARG A 302 10.45 -4.42 14.36
CA ARG A 302 10.93 -3.85 15.62
C ARG A 302 12.01 -4.72 16.25
N PRO A 303 12.97 -4.13 16.99
CA PRO A 303 13.93 -4.91 17.76
C PRO A 303 13.24 -5.77 18.82
N LYS A 304 13.78 -6.96 19.08
CA LYS A 304 13.29 -7.87 20.12
C LYS A 304 13.30 -7.17 21.49
N GLY A 305 12.23 -7.33 22.26
CA GLY A 305 12.08 -6.74 23.60
C GLY A 305 11.62 -5.28 23.64
N THR A 306 11.32 -4.66 22.49
CA THR A 306 10.67 -3.34 22.45
C THR A 306 9.16 -3.43 22.72
N PRO A 307 8.41 -2.31 22.84
CA PRO A 307 6.94 -2.33 22.89
C PRO A 307 6.30 -2.74 21.56
N ALA A 308 5.21 -3.50 21.62
CA ALA A 308 4.44 -3.90 20.42
C ALA A 308 3.80 -2.68 19.74
N PHE A 309 3.42 -2.85 18.47
CA PHE A 309 2.64 -1.85 17.75
C PHE A 309 1.22 -1.76 18.32
N ASP A 310 0.65 -0.56 18.35
CA ASP A 310 -0.73 -0.35 18.77
C ASP A 310 -1.72 -0.74 17.67
N ILE A 311 -1.37 -0.46 16.40
CA ILE A 311 -2.19 -0.76 15.23
C ILE A 311 -1.31 -1.41 14.15
N ILE A 312 -1.75 -2.55 13.63
CA ILE A 312 -1.10 -3.27 12.54
C ILE A 312 -2.16 -3.52 11.47
N ILE A 313 -1.91 -3.06 10.26
CA ILE A 313 -2.84 -3.13 9.13
C ILE A 313 -2.14 -3.86 7.98
N THR A 314 -2.91 -4.67 7.28
CA THR A 314 -2.51 -5.17 5.96
C THR A 314 -3.76 -5.37 5.11
N SER A 315 -3.67 -5.06 3.83
CA SER A 315 -4.79 -5.12 2.89
C SER A 315 -4.37 -5.86 1.63
N GLU A 316 -5.12 -6.90 1.26
CA GLU A 316 -4.91 -7.73 0.07
C GLU A 316 -3.51 -8.35 -0.01
N THR A 317 -3.05 -8.92 1.11
CA THR A 317 -1.72 -9.54 1.23
C THR A 317 -1.74 -11.06 1.41
N ILE A 318 -2.93 -11.67 1.36
CA ILE A 318 -3.14 -13.11 1.56
C ILE A 318 -3.43 -13.86 0.24
N TYR A 319 -3.26 -13.20 -0.91
CA TYR A 319 -3.56 -13.76 -2.23
C TYR A 319 -2.66 -14.93 -2.63
N ARG A 320 -1.44 -15.02 -2.06
CA ARG A 320 -0.52 -16.16 -2.22
C ARG A 320 -0.35 -16.89 -0.90
N SER A 321 -0.86 -18.12 -0.83
CA SER A 321 -0.76 -18.96 0.38
C SER A 321 0.68 -19.24 0.82
N VAL A 322 1.61 -19.33 -0.12
CA VAL A 322 3.05 -19.54 0.15
C VAL A 322 3.68 -18.42 1.00
N ASN A 323 3.16 -17.20 0.92
CA ASN A 323 3.69 -16.04 1.65
C ASN A 323 3.00 -15.81 3.01
N VAL A 324 1.87 -16.49 3.27
CA VAL A 324 1.06 -16.32 4.49
C VAL A 324 1.86 -16.64 5.75
N SER A 325 2.75 -17.64 5.72
CA SER A 325 3.59 -17.95 6.89
C SER A 325 4.55 -16.81 7.26
N SER A 326 5.14 -16.16 6.26
CA SER A 326 6.01 -14.99 6.48
C SER A 326 5.20 -13.79 6.99
N LEU A 327 4.04 -13.54 6.38
CA LEU A 327 3.11 -12.50 6.86
C LEU A 327 2.71 -12.72 8.32
N LEU A 328 2.26 -13.92 8.68
CA LEU A 328 1.88 -14.26 10.07
C LEU A 328 3.03 -14.09 11.05
N THR A 329 4.28 -14.36 10.61
CA THR A 329 5.48 -14.12 11.43
C THR A 329 5.67 -12.63 11.69
N VAL A 330 5.54 -11.78 10.67
CA VAL A 330 5.59 -10.31 10.80
C VAL A 330 4.48 -9.83 11.75
N LEU A 331 3.22 -10.19 11.50
CA LEU A 331 2.07 -9.78 12.30
C LEU A 331 2.23 -10.16 13.77
N ARG A 332 2.66 -11.40 14.06
CA ARG A 332 2.91 -11.86 15.43
C ARG A 332 4.06 -11.12 16.09
N SER A 333 5.17 -10.94 15.38
CA SER A 333 6.35 -10.24 15.91
C SER A 333 6.04 -8.77 16.22
N ALA A 334 5.17 -8.14 15.43
CA ALA A 334 4.72 -6.78 15.63
C ALA A 334 3.73 -6.64 16.81
N SER A 335 2.89 -7.65 17.07
CA SER A 335 1.80 -7.57 18.06
C SER A 335 2.14 -8.12 19.46
N VAL A 336 3.14 -8.99 19.59
CA VAL A 336 3.46 -9.67 20.87
C VAL A 336 4.80 -9.19 21.43
N VAL A 337 4.84 -8.88 22.73
CA VAL A 337 6.09 -8.66 23.48
C VAL A 337 6.55 -9.99 24.08
N ASN A 338 7.59 -10.60 23.50
CA ASN A 338 8.20 -11.80 24.07
C ASN A 338 8.94 -11.42 25.37
N SER A 339 8.34 -11.72 26.52
CA SER A 339 8.89 -11.45 27.86
C SER A 339 10.00 -12.43 28.30
N GLU A 340 10.61 -13.18 27.38
CA GLU A 340 11.57 -14.23 27.74
C GLU A 340 13.00 -13.72 28.03
N SER A 341 13.29 -12.42 27.89
CA SER A 341 14.67 -11.91 27.98
C SER A 341 14.91 -10.71 28.91
N THR A 342 14.36 -10.69 30.13
CA THR A 342 14.79 -9.70 31.14
C THR A 342 14.86 -10.24 32.58
N GLN A 343 15.84 -11.09 32.87
CA GLN A 343 16.36 -11.25 34.24
C GLN A 343 17.49 -10.25 34.58
N GLN A 344 17.84 -9.32 33.69
CA GLN A 344 18.86 -8.30 33.95
C GLN A 344 18.48 -6.96 33.35
N GLY A 345 17.83 -6.12 34.15
CA GLY A 345 17.44 -4.78 33.73
C GLY A 345 16.84 -3.98 34.88
N PHE A 346 17.67 -3.59 35.83
CA PHE A 346 17.39 -2.76 37.02
C PHE A 346 16.84 -1.35 36.69
N PHE A 347 16.40 -1.10 35.45
CA PHE A 347 15.90 0.18 34.93
C PHE A 347 14.41 0.18 34.55
N ALA A 348 13.72 -0.97 34.59
CA ALA A 348 12.27 -1.02 34.33
C ALA A 348 11.42 -0.34 35.43
N GLY A 349 12.03 0.07 36.55
CA GLY A 349 11.35 0.68 37.69
C GLY A 349 11.07 2.18 37.59
N LEU A 350 11.41 2.86 36.49
CA LEU A 350 11.25 4.32 36.36
C LEU A 350 10.19 4.80 35.35
N MET A 351 9.44 3.91 34.72
CA MET A 351 8.26 4.28 33.93
C MET A 351 6.99 3.72 34.57
N ASN A 352 6.55 4.37 35.65
CA ASN A 352 5.15 4.30 36.07
C ASN A 352 4.31 5.17 35.13
N LYS A 353 3.98 4.64 33.94
CA LYS A 353 2.72 4.96 33.27
C LYS A 353 1.86 3.71 33.35
N SER A 354 0.64 3.89 33.85
CA SER A 354 -0.43 2.91 33.95
C SER A 354 -0.53 2.03 32.69
N GLN A 355 0.19 0.91 32.65
CA GLN A 355 0.06 -0.10 31.59
C GLN A 355 -1.15 -0.98 31.92
N THR A 356 -2.34 -0.50 31.56
CA THR A 356 -3.36 -1.44 31.09
C THR A 356 -2.77 -2.07 29.84
N ALA A 357 -2.60 -3.40 29.80
CA ALA A 357 -2.10 -4.10 28.64
C ALA A 357 -3.02 -3.80 27.43
N THR A 358 -2.63 -2.85 26.60
CA THR A 358 -3.35 -2.50 25.37
C THR A 358 -2.99 -3.57 24.35
N HIS A 359 -3.96 -4.45 24.05
CA HIS A 359 -3.82 -5.41 22.97
C HIS A 359 -3.70 -4.65 21.64
N SER A 360 -2.71 -5.02 20.81
CA SER A 360 -2.56 -4.49 19.46
C SER A 360 -3.83 -4.73 18.63
N LEU A 361 -4.27 -3.73 17.88
CA LEU A 361 -5.30 -3.88 16.86
C LEU A 361 -4.64 -4.42 15.58
N VAL A 362 -4.78 -5.71 15.30
CA VAL A 362 -4.26 -6.35 14.08
C VAL A 362 -5.39 -6.57 13.09
N LEU A 363 -5.36 -5.90 11.94
CA LEU A 363 -6.37 -5.97 10.88
C LEU A 363 -5.78 -6.54 9.59
N VAL A 364 -6.46 -7.54 9.04
CA VAL A 364 -6.16 -8.15 7.73
C VAL A 364 -7.41 -8.03 6.87
N ALA A 365 -7.38 -7.15 5.87
CA ALA A 365 -8.46 -6.99 4.91
C ALA A 365 -8.14 -7.76 3.63
N ALA A 366 -9.10 -8.52 3.09
CA ALA A 366 -8.88 -9.36 1.94
C ALA A 366 -10.17 -9.71 1.18
N LYS A 367 -10.04 -10.03 -0.11
CA LYS A 367 -11.06 -10.74 -0.88
C LYS A 367 -11.25 -12.14 -0.30
N VAL A 368 -12.47 -12.67 -0.36
CA VAL A 368 -12.80 -14.00 0.17
C VAL A 368 -12.00 -15.08 -0.57
N LEU A 369 -11.81 -14.92 -1.88
CA LEU A 369 -11.08 -15.83 -2.75
C LEU A 369 -10.29 -15.06 -3.81
N TYR A 370 -9.07 -15.52 -4.12
CA TYR A 370 -8.23 -15.02 -5.20
C TYR A 370 -8.06 -16.09 -6.28
N PHE A 371 -8.72 -15.90 -7.43
CA PHE A 371 -8.63 -16.83 -8.56
C PHE A 371 -7.22 -16.87 -9.15
N GLY A 372 -6.79 -18.04 -9.63
CA GLY A 372 -5.47 -18.26 -10.26
C GLY A 372 -4.30 -18.41 -9.27
N VAL A 373 -4.14 -17.48 -8.32
CA VAL A 373 -3.04 -17.49 -7.33
C VAL A 373 -3.34 -18.33 -6.09
N GLY A 374 -4.62 -18.63 -5.83
CA GLY A 374 -5.06 -19.67 -4.90
C GLY A 374 -5.25 -19.25 -3.45
N GLY A 375 -4.95 -18.00 -3.07
CA GLY A 375 -5.20 -17.50 -1.72
C GLY A 375 -6.69 -17.36 -1.39
N SER A 376 -7.04 -17.53 -0.12
CA SER A 376 -8.42 -17.34 0.36
C SER A 376 -8.45 -16.97 1.85
N VAL A 377 -9.55 -16.36 2.28
CA VAL A 377 -9.78 -16.05 3.71
C VAL A 377 -9.84 -17.31 4.56
N ASP A 378 -10.46 -18.39 4.07
CA ASP A 378 -10.63 -19.61 4.85
C ASP A 378 -9.30 -20.35 5.06
N GLU A 379 -8.45 -20.41 4.02
CA GLU A 379 -7.09 -20.95 4.16
C GLU A 379 -6.26 -20.10 5.13
N PHE A 380 -6.30 -18.77 5.00
CA PHE A 380 -5.61 -17.85 5.89
C PHE A 380 -6.04 -18.02 7.35
N LYS A 381 -7.35 -18.10 7.62
CA LYS A 381 -7.88 -18.35 8.97
C LYS A 381 -7.29 -19.62 9.57
N GLY A 382 -7.33 -20.73 8.83
CA GLY A 382 -6.76 -21.99 9.30
C GLY A 382 -5.24 -21.91 9.56
N MET A 383 -4.49 -21.17 8.74
CA MET A 383 -3.06 -20.94 8.97
C MET A 383 -2.79 -20.05 10.19
N ALA A 384 -3.58 -18.99 10.37
CA ALA A 384 -3.47 -18.08 11.50
C ALA A 384 -3.78 -18.78 12.84
N GLU A 385 -4.83 -19.61 12.88
CA GLU A 385 -5.19 -20.42 14.05
C GLU A 385 -4.09 -21.43 14.41
N ARG A 386 -3.52 -22.12 13.41
CA ARG A 386 -2.35 -23.00 13.62
C ARG A 386 -1.12 -22.23 14.11
N ALA A 387 -0.99 -20.95 13.75
CA ALA A 387 0.07 -20.06 14.22
C ALA A 387 -0.21 -19.43 15.60
N GLY A 388 -1.34 -19.77 16.24
CA GLY A 388 -1.70 -19.31 17.59
C GLY A 388 -2.46 -17.98 17.63
N ALA A 389 -3.08 -17.57 16.53
CA ALA A 389 -3.99 -16.42 16.51
C ALA A 389 -5.44 -16.85 16.69
N THR A 390 -6.22 -16.09 17.45
CA THR A 390 -7.68 -16.08 17.36
C THR A 390 -8.08 -15.10 16.26
N VAL A 391 -9.01 -15.49 15.37
CA VAL A 391 -9.40 -14.68 14.22
C VAL A 391 -10.90 -14.34 14.30
N HIS A 392 -11.22 -13.06 14.23
CA HIS A 392 -12.59 -12.55 14.23
C HIS A 392 -12.88 -11.80 12.93
N THR A 393 -13.94 -12.14 12.20
CA THR A 393 -14.41 -11.29 11.10
C THR A 393 -15.09 -10.06 11.70
N VAL A 394 -14.57 -8.86 11.43
CA VAL A 394 -15.09 -7.57 11.94
C VAL A 394 -15.82 -6.74 10.89
N LEU A 395 -15.63 -7.08 9.61
CA LEU A 395 -16.41 -6.58 8.49
C LEU A 395 -16.59 -7.70 7.47
N ASP A 396 -17.81 -7.85 6.94
CA ASP A 396 -18.14 -8.78 5.85
C ASP A 396 -18.91 -8.01 4.77
N ILE A 397 -18.44 -8.10 3.54
CA ILE A 397 -18.98 -7.41 2.36
C ILE A 397 -19.31 -8.51 1.36
N GLU A 398 -20.59 -8.73 1.09
CA GLU A 398 -21.06 -9.80 0.22
C GLU A 398 -21.21 -9.37 -1.26
N MET A 399 -20.82 -8.14 -1.60
CA MET A 399 -20.87 -7.61 -2.97
C MET A 399 -19.67 -8.10 -3.79
N GLY A 400 -19.89 -8.46 -5.05
CA GLY A 400 -18.84 -8.97 -5.94
C GLY A 400 -18.23 -10.30 -5.47
N VAL A 401 -16.90 -10.43 -5.55
CA VAL A 401 -16.12 -11.61 -5.07
C VAL A 401 -16.22 -11.78 -3.53
N GLY A 402 -16.77 -10.79 -2.83
CA GLY A 402 -16.87 -10.74 -1.39
C GLY A 402 -15.54 -10.33 -0.75
N ARG A 403 -15.60 -9.47 0.27
CA ARG A 403 -14.43 -8.93 0.97
C ARG A 403 -14.66 -8.94 2.47
N ARG A 404 -13.60 -9.16 3.25
CA ARG A 404 -13.66 -9.26 4.71
C ARG A 404 -12.52 -8.50 5.36
N ILE A 405 -12.79 -7.94 6.54
CA ILE A 405 -11.75 -7.50 7.48
C ILE A 405 -11.73 -8.48 8.64
N LEU A 406 -10.55 -9.04 8.89
CA LEU A 406 -10.27 -9.95 9.98
C LEU A 406 -9.48 -9.21 11.06
N LYS A 407 -9.92 -9.30 12.31
CA LYS A 407 -9.15 -8.91 13.49
C LYS A 407 -8.43 -10.14 14.05
N LEU A 408 -7.12 -10.03 14.23
CA LEU A 408 -6.29 -11.09 14.78
C LEU A 408 -5.87 -10.78 16.22
N GLU A 409 -5.88 -11.80 17.07
CA GLU A 409 -5.39 -11.72 18.44
C GLU A 409 -4.42 -12.88 18.68
N PHE A 410 -3.12 -12.60 18.73
CA PHE A 410 -2.11 -13.60 19.01
C PHE A 410 -2.03 -13.89 20.51
N THR A 411 -1.98 -15.17 20.88
CA THR A 411 -1.70 -15.56 22.26
C THR A 411 -0.24 -15.26 22.60
N SER A 412 -0.01 -14.57 23.71
CA SER A 412 1.32 -14.24 24.26
C SER A 412 2.19 -15.46 24.52
#